data_AF-A0A929V5B4-F1
#
_entry.id   AF-A0A929V5B4-F1
#
_cell.length_a   1.000
_cell.length_b   1.000
_cell.length_c   1.000
_cell.angle_alpha   90.00
_cell.angle_beta   90.00
_cell.angle_gamma   90.00
#
_symmetry.space_group_name_H-M   'P 1'
#
loop_
_entity.id
_entity.type
_entity.pdbx_description
1 polymer ?
#
loop_
_entity_poly.entity_id
_entity_poly.type
_entity_poly.pdbx_seq_one_letter_code
_entity_poly.pdbx_strand_id
1 'polypeptide(L)'
;MSKKFIQSERIKKAVDFATKAHEGQKRKSGESYIIHPKAVMETLLEWGMDEDTAIAGVLHDTVEDTGVTLDEIKQEFGESVAFLVDGVTKIGKARQGMRDIDTYLPVTRDNLLRLLVATGSDIRVLIIKLADRLHNLRTLSALSPEKQKKIAKETLEIFAPLADRLNMGKLRVEMSDIAFSYVDPRRYEELKKIIETRNQSAEKALKKIKNEVSEALSKEKINFEINGRVKSVYSLHKKLAKYNQNINEVYDLTALRVIVDDITSCYLVLGLIHSLYTPMTGRIKDYVAVPKQNGYQSLHTTVITPDKRIVEFQIRTKDMHEYAERGLAASFYYNEQKLTESYKTGKIQHLPTNLLWISELQMAAAKLRDGQQVDLKKLKLNLFADKIFVYTPKGDIIDLPVGALPLDFAYRLHSEVGGHVIGAKINGKLSNLNTKLKSGDVVEILTSKNQTVRASWLDKIITPHARAKIKQQLSRTIESIVGPNKKK
;
A
#
# COMPACT_ATOMS: atom_id res chain seq x y z
N MET A 1 -8.13 19.47 -14.58
CA MET A 1 -9.53 19.03 -14.40
C MET A 1 -10.13 19.39 -13.03
N SER A 2 -9.35 19.79 -12.01
CA SER A 2 -9.87 20.25 -10.70
C SER A 2 -10.91 21.38 -10.79
N LYS A 3 -10.80 22.24 -11.81
CA LYS A 3 -11.75 23.35 -12.05
C LYS A 3 -13.21 22.92 -12.28
N LYS A 4 -13.48 21.70 -12.76
CA LYS A 4 -14.85 21.25 -13.07
C LYS A 4 -15.65 20.91 -11.80
N PHE A 5 -14.98 20.36 -10.78
CA PHE A 5 -15.59 20.03 -9.49
C PHE A 5 -15.77 21.27 -8.58
N ILE A 6 -14.84 22.22 -8.62
CA ILE A 6 -14.96 23.49 -7.86
C ILE A 6 -16.21 24.30 -8.27
N GLN A 7 -16.76 24.05 -9.45
CA GLN A 7 -18.00 24.69 -9.93
C GLN A 7 -19.29 24.00 -9.47
N SER A 8 -19.22 22.86 -8.77
CA SER A 8 -20.43 22.19 -8.26
C SER A 8 -21.11 22.98 -7.14
N GLU A 9 -22.41 23.22 -7.30
CA GLU A 9 -23.25 23.82 -6.26
C GLU A 9 -23.31 22.97 -4.99
N ARG A 10 -23.22 21.63 -5.08
CA ARG A 10 -23.19 20.76 -3.88
C ARG A 10 -21.92 20.97 -3.06
N ILE A 11 -20.77 21.09 -3.73
CA ILE A 11 -19.48 21.35 -3.06
C ILE A 11 -19.47 22.74 -2.43
N LYS A 12 -19.96 23.77 -3.13
CA LYS A 12 -20.07 25.13 -2.56
C LYS A 12 -20.96 25.13 -1.31
N LYS A 13 -22.14 24.51 -1.39
CA LYS A 13 -23.05 24.38 -0.24
C LYS A 13 -22.38 23.69 0.94
N ALA A 14 -21.63 22.61 0.71
CA ALA A 14 -20.89 21.91 1.77
C ALA A 14 -19.79 22.76 2.40
N VAL A 15 -19.06 23.53 1.57
CA VAL A 15 -18.05 24.48 2.04
C VAL A 15 -18.68 25.57 2.90
N ASP A 16 -19.81 26.15 2.47
CA ASP A 16 -20.51 27.19 3.23
C ASP A 16 -21.07 26.65 4.54
N PHE A 17 -21.63 25.43 4.50
CA PHE A 17 -22.12 24.73 5.69
C PHE A 17 -20.98 24.50 6.71
N ALA A 18 -19.84 23.94 6.28
CA ALA A 18 -18.68 23.73 7.13
C ALA A 18 -18.10 25.06 7.65
N THR A 19 -18.10 26.11 6.82
CA THR A 19 -17.60 27.44 7.20
C THR A 19 -18.44 28.03 8.34
N LYS A 20 -19.77 27.89 8.26
CA LYS A 20 -20.70 28.32 9.31
C LYS A 20 -20.56 27.47 10.57
N ALA A 21 -20.47 26.14 10.42
CA ALA A 21 -20.34 25.23 11.56
C ALA A 21 -19.08 25.51 12.39
N HIS A 22 -17.97 25.86 11.73
CA HIS A 22 -16.68 26.17 12.36
C HIS A 22 -16.46 27.68 12.59
N GLU A 23 -17.51 28.49 12.55
CA GLU A 23 -17.39 29.94 12.75
C GLU A 23 -16.81 30.27 14.14
N GLY A 24 -15.83 31.18 14.18
CA GLY A 24 -15.11 31.53 15.40
C GLY A 24 -14.06 30.51 15.87
N GLN A 25 -14.00 29.32 15.28
CA GLN A 25 -13.01 28.31 15.64
C GLN A 25 -11.65 28.56 14.96
N LYS A 26 -10.57 28.43 15.72
CA LYS A 26 -9.19 28.57 15.22
C LYS A 26 -8.36 27.32 15.48
N ARG A 27 -7.44 27.01 14.55
CA ARG A 27 -6.42 25.97 14.75
C ARG A 27 -5.35 26.47 15.72
N LYS A 28 -4.49 25.55 16.18
CA LYS A 28 -3.31 25.87 17.00
C LYS A 28 -2.28 26.74 16.28
N SER A 29 -2.29 26.76 14.95
CA SER A 29 -1.50 27.70 14.14
C SER A 29 -2.03 29.14 14.19
N GLY A 30 -3.25 29.37 14.69
CA GLY A 30 -3.93 30.67 14.71
C GLY A 30 -4.85 30.91 13.50
N GLU A 31 -4.79 30.06 12.48
CA GLU A 31 -5.61 30.13 11.27
C GLU A 31 -7.07 29.68 11.52
N SER A 32 -8.00 30.16 10.69
CA SER A 32 -9.40 29.73 10.72
C SER A 32 -9.52 28.22 10.49
N TYR A 33 -10.35 27.54 11.30
CA TYR A 33 -10.44 26.08 11.29
C TYR A 33 -10.78 25.51 9.90
N ILE A 34 -11.66 26.19 9.16
CA ILE A 34 -12.13 25.82 7.82
C ILE A 34 -11.02 25.60 6.78
N ILE A 35 -9.83 26.16 6.97
CA ILE A 35 -8.69 25.95 6.07
C ILE A 35 -8.32 24.47 6.00
N HIS A 36 -8.40 23.75 7.12
CA HIS A 36 -8.06 22.32 7.14
C HIS A 36 -9.07 21.47 6.35
N PRO A 37 -10.39 21.51 6.63
CA PRO A 37 -11.35 20.73 5.85
C PRO A 37 -11.37 21.08 4.37
N LYS A 38 -11.16 22.36 4.00
CA LYS A 38 -11.00 22.77 2.59
C LYS A 38 -9.81 22.11 1.92
N ALA A 39 -8.64 22.12 2.56
CA ALA A 39 -7.44 21.49 2.01
C ALA A 39 -7.56 19.96 1.91
N VAL A 40 -8.31 19.32 2.82
CA VAL A 40 -8.65 17.89 2.73
C VAL A 40 -9.52 17.61 1.50
N MET A 41 -10.58 18.39 1.30
CA MET A 41 -11.44 18.30 0.12
C MET A 41 -10.66 18.52 -1.18
N GLU A 42 -9.82 19.55 -1.26
CA GLU A 42 -8.97 19.83 -2.42
C GLU A 42 -8.04 18.66 -2.74
N THR A 43 -7.41 18.08 -1.71
CA THR A 43 -6.56 16.89 -1.85
C THR A 43 -7.33 15.70 -2.42
N LEU A 44 -8.57 15.48 -1.98
CA LEU A 44 -9.43 14.40 -2.48
C LEU A 44 -9.84 14.62 -3.95
N LEU A 45 -10.15 15.87 -4.33
CA LEU A 45 -10.42 16.25 -5.71
C LEU A 45 -9.20 16.09 -6.62
N GLU A 46 -7.99 16.41 -6.12
CA GLU A 46 -6.74 16.18 -6.84
C GLU A 46 -6.47 14.69 -7.08
N TRP A 47 -6.90 13.82 -6.16
CA TRP A 47 -6.82 12.38 -6.34
C TRP A 47 -7.87 11.82 -7.29
N GLY A 48 -8.83 12.64 -7.73
CA GLY A 48 -9.92 12.26 -8.63
C GLY A 48 -11.03 11.49 -7.92
N MET A 49 -11.23 11.73 -6.62
CA MET A 49 -12.34 11.15 -5.87
C MET A 49 -13.68 11.75 -6.28
N ASP A 50 -14.76 11.00 -6.07
CA ASP A 50 -16.12 11.43 -6.34
C ASP A 50 -16.55 12.60 -5.44
N GLU A 51 -17.62 13.27 -5.87
CA GLU A 51 -18.15 14.46 -5.19
C GLU A 51 -18.60 14.16 -3.75
N ASP A 52 -19.24 13.03 -3.47
CA ASP A 52 -19.68 12.70 -2.11
C ASP A 52 -18.45 12.51 -1.19
N THR A 53 -17.37 11.91 -1.68
CA THR A 53 -16.10 11.81 -0.94
C THR A 53 -15.51 13.19 -0.65
N ALA A 54 -15.50 14.09 -1.63
CA ALA A 54 -14.99 15.44 -1.45
C ALA A 54 -15.83 16.24 -0.42
N ILE A 55 -17.16 16.14 -0.50
CA ILE A 55 -18.10 16.73 0.47
C ILE A 55 -17.87 16.16 1.87
N ALA A 56 -17.76 14.83 1.99
CA ALA A 56 -17.46 14.20 3.28
C ALA A 56 -16.11 14.69 3.84
N GLY A 57 -15.11 14.95 2.98
CA GLY A 57 -13.83 15.53 3.36
C GLY A 57 -13.93 16.93 3.96
N VAL A 58 -14.78 17.82 3.42
CA VAL A 58 -14.97 19.16 4.03
C VAL A 58 -15.83 19.11 5.30
N LEU A 59 -16.67 18.08 5.46
CA LEU A 59 -17.56 17.92 6.60
C LEU A 59 -16.98 17.03 7.73
N HIS A 60 -15.82 16.40 7.53
CA HIS A 60 -15.38 15.27 8.37
C HIS A 60 -15.23 15.58 9.87
N ASP A 61 -14.89 16.81 10.22
CA ASP A 61 -14.70 17.26 11.61
C ASP A 61 -15.92 18.04 12.16
N THR A 62 -16.96 18.27 11.34
CA THR A 62 -18.13 19.06 11.77
C THR A 62 -18.90 18.37 12.90
N VAL A 63 -19.04 17.05 12.88
CA VAL A 63 -19.76 16.28 13.91
C VAL A 63 -18.96 16.12 15.20
N GLU A 64 -17.62 16.17 15.13
CA GLU A 64 -16.77 16.05 16.33
C GLU A 64 -16.59 17.38 17.05
N ASP A 65 -16.36 18.45 16.28
CA ASP A 65 -15.87 19.72 16.82
C ASP A 65 -16.95 20.81 16.88
N THR A 66 -18.16 20.53 16.39
CA THR A 66 -19.27 21.49 16.36
C THR A 66 -20.58 20.86 16.88
N GLY A 67 -21.68 21.61 16.85
CA GLY A 67 -23.01 21.13 17.21
C GLY A 67 -23.74 20.35 16.12
N VAL A 68 -23.15 20.18 14.93
CA VAL A 68 -23.78 19.52 13.79
C VAL A 68 -24.01 18.02 14.06
N THR A 69 -25.20 17.55 13.71
CA THR A 69 -25.60 16.14 13.83
C THR A 69 -25.48 15.39 12.50
N LEU A 70 -25.36 14.06 12.58
CA LEU A 70 -25.35 13.20 11.38
C LEU A 70 -26.68 13.26 10.61
N ASP A 71 -27.80 13.48 11.31
CA ASP A 71 -29.12 13.60 10.69
C ASP A 71 -29.24 14.87 9.84
N GLU A 72 -28.68 16.00 10.30
CA GLU A 72 -28.58 17.23 9.50
C GLU A 72 -27.75 17.00 8.23
N ILE A 73 -26.59 16.35 8.35
CA ILE A 73 -25.75 16.02 7.19
C ILE A 73 -26.51 15.10 6.21
N LYS A 74 -27.27 14.11 6.73
CA LYS A 74 -28.07 13.21 5.91
C LYS A 74 -29.18 13.95 5.16
N GLN A 75 -29.86 14.89 5.81
CA GLN A 75 -30.92 15.69 5.20
C GLN A 75 -30.35 16.62 4.11
N GLU A 76 -29.21 17.26 4.37
CA GLU A 76 -28.65 18.28 3.47
C GLU A 76 -27.86 17.71 2.29
N PHE A 77 -27.15 16.60 2.49
CA PHE A 77 -26.18 16.05 1.54
C PHE A 77 -26.41 14.59 1.16
N GLY A 78 -27.32 13.90 1.84
CA GLY A 78 -27.73 12.52 1.56
C GLY A 78 -27.04 11.47 2.43
N GLU A 79 -27.56 10.24 2.35
CA GLU A 79 -27.13 9.11 3.18
C GLU A 79 -25.67 8.69 2.94
N SER A 80 -25.21 8.75 1.68
CA SER A 80 -23.83 8.42 1.29
C SER A 80 -22.82 9.31 2.03
N VAL A 81 -23.04 10.63 2.03
CA VAL A 81 -22.15 11.60 2.72
C VAL A 81 -22.20 11.40 4.22
N ALA A 82 -23.39 11.27 4.81
CA ALA A 82 -23.54 11.06 6.25
C ALA A 82 -22.82 9.79 6.73
N PHE A 83 -22.90 8.70 5.96
CA PHE A 83 -22.18 7.47 6.24
C PHE A 83 -20.66 7.65 6.22
N LEU A 84 -20.13 8.38 5.23
CA LEU A 84 -18.70 8.66 5.14
C LEU A 84 -18.21 9.51 6.32
N VAL A 85 -18.96 10.56 6.69
CA VAL A 85 -18.63 11.44 7.82
C VAL A 85 -18.66 10.65 9.14
N ASP A 86 -19.72 9.88 9.40
CA ASP A 86 -19.80 8.99 10.58
C ASP A 86 -18.61 8.02 10.65
N GLY A 87 -18.25 7.44 9.50
CA GLY A 87 -17.09 6.58 9.38
C GLY A 87 -15.79 7.26 9.79
N VAL A 88 -15.54 8.50 9.37
CA VAL A 88 -14.33 9.26 9.71
C VAL A 88 -14.34 9.73 11.17
N THR A 89 -15.50 10.11 11.70
CA THR A 89 -15.68 10.52 13.11
C THR A 89 -15.42 9.36 14.08
N LYS A 90 -15.84 8.14 13.74
CA LYS A 90 -15.55 6.97 14.59
C LYS A 90 -14.04 6.70 14.71
N ILE A 91 -13.24 7.11 13.73
CA ILE A 91 -11.76 7.01 13.79
C ILE A 91 -11.19 7.95 14.83
N GLY A 92 -11.65 9.21 14.83
CA GLY A 92 -11.14 10.28 15.68
C GLY A 92 -11.33 9.94 17.16
N LYS A 93 -12.57 9.58 17.53
CA LYS A 93 -12.95 9.22 18.90
C LYS A 93 -12.24 7.97 19.45
N ALA A 94 -12.05 6.93 18.63
CA ALA A 94 -11.35 5.71 19.07
C ALA A 94 -9.86 5.93 19.43
N ARG A 95 -9.29 7.09 19.12
CA ARG A 95 -7.89 7.45 19.39
C ARG A 95 -7.70 8.40 20.57
N GLN A 96 -8.78 8.97 21.12
CA GLN A 96 -8.69 9.90 22.24
C GLN A 96 -8.43 9.14 23.55
N GLY A 97 -7.38 9.50 24.29
CA GLY A 97 -7.14 9.01 25.66
C GLY A 97 -5.78 8.37 25.98
N MET A 98 -4.86 8.17 25.01
CA MET A 98 -3.66 7.35 25.26
C MET A 98 -2.36 8.16 25.32
N ARG A 99 -1.74 8.18 26.51
CA ARG A 99 -0.54 8.96 26.88
C ARG A 99 0.80 8.25 26.62
N ASP A 100 0.82 6.92 26.48
CA ASP A 100 2.07 6.14 26.39
C ASP A 100 2.39 5.68 24.96
N ILE A 101 3.65 5.79 24.54
CA ILE A 101 4.11 5.61 23.13
C ILE A 101 4.24 4.14 22.73
N ASP A 102 4.72 3.26 23.62
CA ASP A 102 5.02 1.87 23.28
C ASP A 102 3.75 0.98 23.27
N THR A 103 2.73 1.38 24.04
CA THR A 103 1.41 0.72 24.07
C THR A 103 0.51 1.19 22.92
N TYR A 104 0.80 2.36 22.33
CA TYR A 104 -0.09 3.05 21.39
C TYR A 104 -0.11 2.47 19.98
N LEU A 105 1.03 2.05 19.43
CA LEU A 105 1.12 1.59 18.03
C LEU A 105 0.34 0.29 17.76
N PRO A 106 0.44 -0.76 18.61
CA PRO A 106 -0.37 -1.97 18.45
C PRO A 106 -1.87 -1.69 18.54
N VAL A 107 -2.28 -0.80 19.46
CA VAL A 107 -3.68 -0.41 19.69
C VAL A 107 -4.21 0.45 18.55
N THR A 108 -3.40 1.37 18.01
CA THR A 108 -3.79 2.21 16.87
C THR A 108 -4.04 1.36 15.63
N ARG A 109 -3.21 0.34 15.39
CA ARG A 109 -3.46 -0.66 14.34
C ARG A 109 -4.76 -1.41 14.57
N ASP A 110 -5.05 -1.82 15.80
CA ASP A 110 -6.28 -2.53 16.15
C ASP A 110 -7.53 -1.65 16.03
N ASN A 111 -7.45 -0.38 16.44
CA ASN A 111 -8.55 0.57 16.32
C ASN A 111 -8.84 0.90 14.86
N LEU A 112 -7.80 1.06 14.04
CA LEU A 112 -7.97 1.24 12.60
C LEU A 112 -8.56 0.00 11.93
N LEU A 113 -8.16 -1.22 12.33
CA LEU A 113 -8.78 -2.44 11.82
C LEU A 113 -10.23 -2.57 12.21
N ARG A 114 -10.53 -2.39 13.49
CA ARG A 114 -11.90 -2.41 14.01
C ARG A 114 -12.76 -1.40 13.29
N LEU A 115 -12.20 -0.22 13.01
CA LEU A 115 -12.85 0.78 12.20
C LEU A 115 -13.11 0.29 10.78
N LEU A 116 -12.09 -0.16 10.03
CA LEU A 116 -12.27 -0.58 8.64
C LEU A 116 -13.34 -1.67 8.50
N VAL A 117 -13.46 -2.51 9.52
CA VAL A 117 -14.52 -3.51 9.65
C VAL A 117 -15.86 -2.86 10.05
N ALA A 118 -15.89 -1.91 10.99
CA ALA A 118 -17.10 -1.22 11.45
C ALA A 118 -17.72 -0.28 10.39
N THR A 119 -16.91 0.35 9.54
CA THR A 119 -17.36 1.26 8.47
C THR A 119 -17.79 0.51 7.22
N GLY A 120 -18.19 -0.76 7.36
CA GLY A 120 -18.78 -1.55 6.29
C GLY A 120 -17.86 -1.79 5.09
N SER A 121 -16.58 -1.41 5.19
CA SER A 121 -15.56 -1.56 4.14
C SER A 121 -15.70 -0.63 2.94
N ASP A 122 -16.25 0.56 3.16
CA ASP A 122 -16.10 1.63 2.18
C ASP A 122 -14.68 2.23 2.28
N ILE A 123 -13.88 1.99 1.25
CA ILE A 123 -12.50 2.46 1.21
C ILE A 123 -12.37 3.98 1.14
N ARG A 124 -13.44 4.68 0.74
CA ARG A 124 -13.48 6.15 0.69
C ARG A 124 -13.24 6.75 2.08
N VAL A 125 -13.73 6.11 3.15
CA VAL A 125 -13.46 6.53 4.54
C VAL A 125 -11.95 6.51 4.85
N LEU A 126 -11.23 5.45 4.42
CA LEU A 126 -9.78 5.37 4.61
C LEU A 126 -9.05 6.42 3.78
N ILE A 127 -9.51 6.68 2.55
CA ILE A 127 -8.92 7.70 1.67
C ILE A 127 -9.11 9.10 2.27
N ILE A 128 -10.30 9.43 2.78
CA ILE A 128 -10.55 10.69 3.52
C ILE A 128 -9.59 10.79 4.70
N LYS A 129 -9.41 9.70 5.48
CA LYS A 129 -8.51 9.73 6.62
C LYS A 129 -7.04 9.91 6.24
N LEU A 130 -6.63 9.39 5.10
CA LEU A 130 -5.29 9.60 4.54
C LEU A 130 -5.09 11.06 4.10
N ALA A 131 -6.11 11.69 3.51
CA ALA A 131 -6.08 13.11 3.14
C ALA A 131 -6.00 14.01 4.38
N ASP A 132 -6.84 13.75 5.39
CA ASP A 132 -6.75 14.39 6.71
C ASP A 132 -5.34 14.26 7.30
N ARG A 133 -4.82 13.03 7.35
CA ARG A 133 -3.47 12.80 7.89
C ARG A 133 -2.38 13.54 7.11
N LEU A 134 -2.48 13.59 5.78
CA LEU A 134 -1.52 14.33 4.97
C LEU A 134 -1.54 15.82 5.31
N HIS A 135 -2.71 16.44 5.40
CA HIS A 135 -2.81 17.84 5.78
C HIS A 135 -2.25 18.08 7.18
N ASN A 136 -2.58 17.21 8.14
CA ASN A 136 -2.04 17.28 9.50
C ASN A 136 -0.51 17.19 9.56
N LEU A 137 0.12 16.41 8.67
CA LEU A 137 1.58 16.36 8.53
C LEU A 137 2.15 17.67 7.94
N ARG A 138 1.49 18.24 6.93
CA ARG A 138 1.91 19.51 6.31
C ARG A 138 1.87 20.68 7.30
N THR A 139 0.93 20.67 8.25
CA THR A 139 0.80 21.70 9.30
C THR A 139 1.36 21.27 10.66
N LEU A 140 2.22 20.25 10.71
CA LEU A 140 2.62 19.61 11.97
C LEU A 140 3.47 20.51 12.88
N SER A 141 4.19 21.46 12.30
CA SER A 141 5.13 22.38 12.98
C SER A 141 4.47 23.21 14.09
N ALA A 142 3.17 23.45 14.03
CA ALA A 142 2.42 24.22 15.04
C ALA A 142 2.16 23.46 16.35
N LEU A 143 2.48 22.15 16.43
CA LEU A 143 2.28 21.33 17.63
C LEU A 143 3.55 21.26 18.49
N SER A 144 3.41 20.80 19.74
CA SER A 144 4.56 20.53 20.62
C SER A 144 5.46 19.42 20.05
N PRO A 145 6.79 19.44 20.29
CA PRO A 145 7.72 18.44 19.74
C PRO A 145 7.33 16.99 20.02
N GLU A 146 6.78 16.70 21.20
CA GLU A 146 6.28 15.37 21.56
C GLU A 146 5.13 14.91 20.65
N LYS A 147 4.16 15.81 20.40
CA LYS A 147 3.02 15.53 19.51
C LYS A 147 3.46 15.38 18.06
N GLN A 148 4.41 16.21 17.62
CA GLN A 148 5.01 16.09 16.29
C GLN A 148 5.62 14.71 16.10
N LYS A 149 6.50 14.28 17.01
CA LYS A 149 7.17 12.97 16.94
C LYS A 149 6.18 11.80 17.02
N LYS A 150 5.13 11.92 17.86
CA LYS A 150 4.07 10.90 17.96
C LYS A 150 3.32 10.73 16.64
N ILE A 151 2.83 11.83 16.05
CA ILE A 151 2.08 11.82 14.78
C ILE A 151 2.97 11.31 13.64
N ALA A 152 4.23 11.72 13.61
CA ALA A 152 5.18 11.31 12.60
C ALA A 152 5.50 9.80 12.66
N LYS A 153 5.78 9.25 13.86
CA LYS A 153 5.98 7.80 14.03
C LYS A 153 4.74 7.01 13.61
N GLU A 154 3.56 7.46 14.05
CA GLU A 154 2.29 6.85 13.66
C GLU A 154 2.10 6.83 12.14
N THR A 155 2.46 7.92 11.46
CA THR A 155 2.43 8.00 10.01
C THR A 155 3.34 6.97 9.36
N LEU A 156 4.60 6.85 9.79
CA LEU A 156 5.57 5.92 9.19
C LEU A 156 5.16 4.45 9.36
N GLU A 157 4.57 4.10 10.50
CA GLU A 157 4.28 2.72 10.87
C GLU A 157 2.89 2.23 10.45
N ILE A 158 1.96 3.16 10.16
CA ILE A 158 0.55 2.84 9.91
C ILE A 158 0.09 3.50 8.60
N PHE A 159 0.05 4.84 8.54
CA PHE A 159 -0.60 5.54 7.43
C PHE A 159 0.16 5.42 6.10
N ALA A 160 1.49 5.56 6.10
CA ALA A 160 2.28 5.40 4.89
C ALA A 160 2.21 3.95 4.33
N PRO A 161 2.32 2.88 5.14
CA PRO A 161 2.06 1.52 4.67
C PRO A 161 0.65 1.31 4.07
N LEU A 162 -0.39 1.94 4.63
CA LEU A 162 -1.75 1.85 4.09
C LEU A 162 -1.89 2.55 2.74
N ALA A 163 -1.31 3.75 2.62
CA ALA A 163 -1.22 4.44 1.34
C ALA A 163 -0.51 3.57 0.29
N ASP A 164 0.56 2.85 0.67
CA ASP A 164 1.25 1.92 -0.22
C ASP A 164 0.37 0.75 -0.68
N ARG A 165 -0.44 0.19 0.23
CA ARG A 165 -1.39 -0.91 -0.08
C ARG A 165 -2.51 -0.47 -1.01
N LEU A 166 -2.90 0.80 -0.94
CA LEU A 166 -3.81 1.42 -1.91
C LEU A 166 -3.12 1.88 -3.19
N ASN A 167 -1.83 1.56 -3.33
CA ASN A 167 -0.96 1.97 -4.44
C ASN A 167 -0.85 3.49 -4.62
N MET A 168 -1.13 4.26 -3.57
CA MET A 168 -1.00 5.72 -3.55
C MET A 168 0.48 6.08 -3.31
N GLY A 169 1.31 5.79 -4.30
CA GLY A 169 2.77 5.85 -4.20
C GLY A 169 3.30 7.25 -3.88
N LYS A 170 2.72 8.29 -4.50
CA LYS A 170 3.06 9.69 -4.27
C LYS A 170 2.74 10.11 -2.84
N LEU A 171 1.52 9.81 -2.38
CA LEU A 171 1.07 10.06 -1.01
C LEU A 171 1.99 9.38 0.01
N ARG A 172 2.26 8.08 -0.17
CA ARG A 172 3.16 7.33 0.73
C ARG A 172 4.51 8.03 0.85
N VAL A 173 5.11 8.43 -0.28
CA VAL A 173 6.43 9.08 -0.31
C VAL A 173 6.39 10.41 0.44
N GLU A 174 5.40 11.25 0.14
CA GLU A 174 5.25 12.56 0.78
C GLU A 174 5.04 12.44 2.30
N MET A 175 4.10 11.60 2.73
CA MET A 175 3.87 11.34 4.15
C MET A 175 5.11 10.82 4.85
N SER A 176 5.87 9.94 4.17
CA SER A 176 7.06 9.33 4.75
C SER A 176 8.21 10.33 4.92
N ASP A 177 8.45 11.18 3.93
CA ASP A 177 9.52 12.17 4.00
C ASP A 177 9.21 13.25 5.05
N ILE A 178 7.96 13.77 5.09
CA ILE A 178 7.54 14.71 6.14
C ILE A 178 7.64 14.05 7.50
N ALA A 179 7.10 12.84 7.69
CA ALA A 179 7.18 12.18 8.99
C ALA A 179 8.64 11.90 9.40
N PHE A 180 9.49 11.47 8.46
CA PHE A 180 10.89 11.20 8.77
C PHE A 180 11.64 12.46 9.22
N SER A 181 11.33 13.64 8.66
CA SER A 181 11.94 14.90 9.08
C SER A 181 11.64 15.27 10.54
N TYR A 182 10.54 14.78 11.12
CA TYR A 182 10.22 14.97 12.54
C TYR A 182 10.68 13.81 13.44
N VAL A 183 10.82 12.60 12.90
CA VAL A 183 11.28 11.43 13.67
C VAL A 183 12.78 11.49 13.92
N ASP A 184 13.57 11.82 12.88
CA ASP A 184 15.02 11.96 12.94
C ASP A 184 15.49 13.14 12.06
N PRO A 185 15.37 14.38 12.57
CA PRO A 185 15.71 15.58 11.80
C PRO A 185 17.18 15.62 11.36
N ARG A 186 18.10 15.11 12.21
CA ARG A 186 19.53 15.11 11.92
C ARG A 186 19.85 14.20 10.73
N ARG A 187 19.35 12.97 10.76
CA ARG A 187 19.55 12.02 9.66
C ARG A 187 18.84 12.47 8.39
N TYR A 188 17.67 13.09 8.51
CA TYR A 188 16.94 13.66 7.37
C TYR A 188 17.79 14.69 6.62
N GLU A 189 18.32 15.69 7.33
CA GLU A 189 19.15 16.74 6.72
C GLU A 189 20.45 16.21 6.12
N GLU A 190 21.10 15.25 6.78
CA GLU A 190 22.30 14.59 6.23
C GLU A 190 22.00 13.90 4.89
N LEU A 191 20.95 13.08 4.85
CA LEU A 191 20.57 12.33 3.65
C LEU A 191 20.06 13.25 2.53
N LYS A 192 19.37 14.33 2.89
CA LYS A 192 18.92 15.35 1.93
C LYS A 192 20.11 15.99 1.22
N LYS A 193 21.16 16.40 1.96
CA LYS A 193 22.40 16.94 1.37
C LYS A 193 23.08 15.94 0.44
N ILE A 194 23.16 14.66 0.84
CA ILE A 194 23.73 13.61 -0.01
C ILE A 194 22.97 13.48 -1.33
N ILE A 195 21.64 13.51 -1.29
CA ILE A 195 20.78 13.45 -2.49
C ILE A 195 21.02 14.68 -3.38
N GLU A 196 21.04 15.88 -2.80
CA GLU A 196 21.26 17.13 -3.54
C GLU A 196 22.61 17.14 -4.27
N THR A 197 23.71 16.79 -3.59
CA THR A 197 25.05 16.72 -4.20
C THR A 197 25.14 15.66 -5.30
N ARG A 198 24.53 14.48 -5.10
CA ARG A 198 24.50 13.41 -6.12
C ARG A 198 23.65 13.82 -7.33
N ASN A 199 22.53 14.50 -7.12
CA ASN A 199 21.69 14.97 -8.22
C ASN A 199 22.37 16.04 -9.06
N GLN A 200 22.99 17.03 -8.43
CA GLN A 200 23.73 18.09 -9.14
C GLN A 200 24.86 17.51 -10.00
N SER A 201 25.61 16.53 -9.47
CA SER A 201 26.68 15.86 -10.24
C SER A 201 26.15 14.93 -11.35
N ALA A 202 24.94 14.40 -11.20
CA ALA A 202 24.29 13.53 -12.20
C ALA A 202 23.51 14.29 -13.27
N GLU A 203 23.12 15.55 -13.04
CA GLU A 203 22.19 16.31 -13.88
C GLU A 203 22.66 16.41 -15.35
N LYS A 204 23.91 16.84 -15.57
CA LYS A 204 24.48 16.96 -16.93
C LYS A 204 24.51 15.60 -17.64
N ALA A 205 24.87 14.55 -16.93
CA ALA A 205 24.95 13.20 -17.48
C ALA A 205 23.56 12.63 -17.81
N LEU A 206 22.59 12.83 -16.93
CA LEU A 206 21.21 12.42 -17.19
C LEU A 206 20.58 13.18 -18.35
N LYS A 207 20.92 14.46 -18.52
CA LYS A 207 20.46 15.24 -19.67
C LYS A 207 21.00 14.65 -20.98
N LYS A 208 22.28 14.28 -21.02
CA LYS A 208 22.89 13.60 -22.17
C LYS A 208 22.20 12.26 -22.48
N ILE A 209 22.05 11.41 -21.46
CA ILE A 209 21.39 10.11 -21.59
C ILE A 209 19.93 10.27 -22.04
N LYS A 210 19.21 11.25 -21.48
CA LYS A 210 17.85 11.57 -21.89
C LYS A 210 17.79 11.93 -23.37
N ASN A 211 18.72 12.73 -23.88
CA ASN A 211 18.76 13.11 -25.29
C ASN A 211 19.04 11.90 -26.19
N GLU A 212 20.06 11.10 -25.88
CA GLU A 212 20.41 9.89 -26.63
C GLU A 212 19.24 8.91 -26.73
N VAL A 213 18.57 8.64 -25.60
CA VAL A 213 17.38 7.78 -25.57
C VAL A 213 16.22 8.43 -26.34
N SER A 214 16.01 9.75 -26.21
CA SER A 214 14.94 10.45 -26.93
C SER A 214 15.13 10.38 -28.45
N GLU A 215 16.37 10.53 -28.93
CA GLU A 215 16.70 10.39 -30.35
C GLU A 215 16.45 8.97 -30.87
N ALA A 216 16.86 7.95 -30.12
CA ALA A 216 16.62 6.55 -30.49
C ALA A 216 15.12 6.23 -30.55
N LEU A 217 14.33 6.68 -29.57
CA LEU A 217 12.88 6.47 -29.56
C LEU A 217 12.17 7.22 -30.69
N SER A 218 12.64 8.43 -31.03
CA SER A 218 12.06 9.24 -32.12
C SER A 218 12.31 8.62 -33.50
N LYS A 219 13.48 8.00 -33.71
CA LYS A 219 13.79 7.26 -34.96
C LYS A 219 12.84 6.09 -35.20
N GLU A 220 12.46 5.40 -34.13
CA GLU A 220 11.47 4.31 -34.15
C GLU A 220 10.02 4.81 -34.15
N LYS A 221 9.79 6.13 -34.22
CA LYS A 221 8.47 6.78 -34.23
C LYS A 221 7.61 6.42 -33.01
N ILE A 222 8.24 6.17 -31.88
CA ILE A 222 7.54 5.89 -30.61
C ILE A 222 7.15 7.23 -29.99
N ASN A 223 5.90 7.35 -29.53
CA ASN A 223 5.47 8.49 -28.74
C ASN A 223 5.85 8.27 -27.27
N PHE A 224 6.53 9.24 -26.65
CA PHE A 224 7.05 9.06 -25.29
C PHE A 224 7.15 10.36 -24.49
N GLU A 225 7.18 10.21 -23.17
CA GLU A 225 7.59 11.25 -22.23
C GLU A 225 8.74 10.71 -21.36
N ILE A 226 9.84 11.48 -21.23
CA ILE A 226 10.96 11.14 -20.32
C ILE A 226 11.09 12.18 -19.21
N ASN A 227 10.94 11.74 -17.96
CA ASN A 227 11.16 12.58 -16.78
C ASN A 227 12.29 12.02 -15.91
N GLY A 228 13.04 12.92 -15.29
CA GLY A 228 13.95 12.56 -14.21
C GLY A 228 13.18 12.23 -12.94
N ARG A 229 13.54 11.12 -12.29
CA ARG A 229 13.00 10.72 -10.99
C ARG A 229 14.11 10.82 -9.94
N VAL A 230 13.87 11.69 -8.96
CA VAL A 230 14.70 11.79 -7.75
C VAL A 230 14.15 10.85 -6.68
N LYS A 231 15.05 10.15 -5.99
CA LYS A 231 14.67 9.31 -4.85
C LYS A 231 14.31 10.17 -3.62
N SER A 232 13.29 9.74 -2.89
CA SER A 232 12.89 10.36 -1.61
C SER A 232 13.91 10.12 -0.49
N VAL A 233 13.94 11.01 0.51
CA VAL A 233 14.91 10.95 1.62
C VAL A 233 14.70 9.69 2.46
N TYR A 234 13.44 9.39 2.81
CA TYR A 234 13.13 8.21 3.59
C TYR A 234 13.37 6.90 2.83
N SER A 235 13.16 6.92 1.51
CA SER A 235 13.48 5.77 0.65
C SER A 235 14.98 5.49 0.62
N LEU A 236 15.82 6.53 0.63
CA LEU A 236 17.26 6.39 0.75
C LEU A 236 17.65 5.82 2.12
N HIS A 237 17.08 6.36 3.20
CA HIS A 237 17.30 5.87 4.56
C HIS A 237 17.05 4.35 4.66
N LYS A 238 15.90 3.86 4.16
CA LYS A 238 15.57 2.42 4.14
C LYS A 238 16.57 1.59 3.32
N LYS A 239 17.07 2.12 2.20
CA LYS A 239 18.03 1.38 1.37
C LYS A 239 19.41 1.32 2.01
N LEU A 240 19.88 2.41 2.61
CA LEU A 240 21.17 2.42 3.31
C LEU A 240 21.18 1.41 4.46
N ALA A 241 20.07 1.29 5.21
CA ALA A 241 19.94 0.23 6.22
C ALA A 241 20.08 -1.19 5.63
N LYS A 242 19.61 -1.42 4.39
CA LYS A 242 19.72 -2.72 3.70
C LYS A 242 21.13 -3.00 3.17
N TYR A 243 21.88 -1.96 2.80
CA TYR A 243 23.23 -2.07 2.22
C TYR A 243 24.32 -1.67 3.24
N ASN A 244 24.12 -1.92 4.54
CA ASN A 244 25.09 -1.65 5.60
C ASN A 244 25.67 -0.21 5.57
N GLN A 245 24.82 0.78 5.31
CA GLN A 245 25.15 2.20 5.16
C GLN A 245 26.08 2.55 3.98
N ASN A 246 26.31 1.62 3.05
CA ASN A 246 27.14 1.88 1.87
C ASN A 246 26.36 2.63 0.78
N ILE A 247 26.59 3.95 0.67
CA ILE A 247 25.97 4.80 -0.35
C ILE A 247 26.42 4.45 -1.78
N ASN A 248 27.60 3.85 -1.95
CA ASN A 248 28.12 3.51 -3.27
C ASN A 248 27.41 2.30 -3.90
N GLU A 249 26.68 1.52 -3.11
CA GLU A 249 25.83 0.42 -3.60
C GLU A 249 24.41 0.89 -3.98
N VAL A 250 24.09 2.17 -3.72
CA VAL A 250 22.80 2.78 -4.07
C VAL A 250 22.90 3.47 -5.42
N TYR A 251 22.81 2.67 -6.48
CA TYR A 251 22.89 3.16 -7.86
C TYR A 251 21.61 3.89 -8.32
N ASP A 252 20.47 3.65 -7.70
CA ASP A 252 19.17 4.17 -8.12
C ASP A 252 18.74 5.45 -7.39
N LEU A 253 19.71 6.32 -7.08
CA LEU A 253 19.45 7.67 -6.59
C LEU A 253 18.82 8.53 -7.68
N THR A 254 19.29 8.34 -8.91
CA THR A 254 18.86 9.06 -10.10
C THR A 254 18.38 8.05 -11.13
N ALA A 255 17.10 8.17 -11.49
CA ALA A 255 16.45 7.27 -12.45
C ALA A 255 15.77 8.08 -13.55
N LEU A 256 15.66 7.48 -14.73
CA LEU A 256 14.85 8.02 -15.82
C LEU A 256 13.57 7.22 -15.94
N ARG A 257 12.45 7.93 -16.03
CA ARG A 257 11.14 7.34 -16.26
C ARG A 257 10.75 7.61 -17.70
N VAL A 258 10.43 6.56 -18.44
CA VAL A 258 9.91 6.63 -19.81
C VAL A 258 8.45 6.19 -19.78
N ILE A 259 7.56 7.08 -20.20
CA ILE A 259 6.12 6.85 -20.28
C ILE A 259 5.74 6.73 -21.76
N VAL A 260 5.06 5.66 -22.13
CA VAL A 260 4.62 5.38 -23.51
C VAL A 260 3.11 5.09 -23.56
N ASP A 261 2.58 4.90 -24.76
CA ASP A 261 1.15 4.70 -24.96
C ASP A 261 0.69 3.27 -24.62
N ASP A 262 1.45 2.24 -24.99
CA ASP A 262 1.05 0.83 -24.85
C ASP A 262 2.16 -0.11 -24.33
N ILE A 263 1.76 -1.34 -24.01
CA ILE A 263 2.66 -2.36 -23.41
C ILE A 263 3.73 -2.81 -24.42
N THR A 264 3.40 -2.94 -25.69
CA THR A 264 4.35 -3.34 -26.75
C THR A 264 5.48 -2.32 -26.83
N SER A 265 5.11 -1.03 -26.84
CA SER A 265 6.08 0.07 -26.78
C SER A 265 6.98 0.00 -25.55
N CYS A 266 6.49 -0.48 -24.40
CA CYS A 266 7.33 -0.63 -23.19
C CYS A 266 8.48 -1.62 -23.43
N TYR A 267 8.21 -2.77 -24.04
CA TYR A 267 9.23 -3.79 -24.32
C TYR A 267 10.16 -3.37 -25.46
N LEU A 268 9.66 -2.65 -26.47
CA LEU A 268 10.49 -2.08 -27.52
C LEU A 268 11.49 -1.07 -26.95
N VAL A 269 11.03 -0.14 -26.09
CA VAL A 269 11.90 0.79 -25.37
C VAL A 269 12.95 0.06 -24.53
N LEU A 270 12.58 -1.04 -23.87
CA LEU A 270 13.53 -1.85 -23.09
C LEU A 270 14.65 -2.40 -23.99
N GLY A 271 14.29 -2.97 -25.14
CA GLY A 271 15.25 -3.47 -26.13
C GLY A 271 16.16 -2.35 -26.68
N LEU A 272 15.59 -1.19 -26.99
CA LEU A 272 16.36 -0.02 -27.46
C LEU A 272 17.37 0.45 -26.40
N ILE A 273 16.96 0.56 -25.14
CA ILE A 273 17.85 0.92 -24.03
C ILE A 273 19.00 -0.10 -23.89
N HIS A 274 18.72 -1.40 -24.04
CA HIS A 274 19.74 -2.46 -23.99
C HIS A 274 20.64 -2.50 -25.22
N SER A 275 20.20 -1.93 -26.34
CA SER A 275 21.05 -1.76 -27.53
C SER A 275 22.04 -0.59 -27.36
N LEU A 276 21.64 0.47 -26.64
CA LEU A 276 22.46 1.64 -26.36
C LEU A 276 23.43 1.40 -25.20
N TYR A 277 23.00 0.68 -24.17
CA TYR A 277 23.73 0.55 -22.90
C TYR A 277 23.77 -0.89 -22.41
N THR A 278 24.84 -1.25 -21.70
CA THR A 278 25.02 -2.62 -21.21
C THR A 278 24.11 -2.88 -19.99
N PRO A 279 23.16 -3.84 -20.03
CA PRO A 279 22.31 -4.14 -18.89
C PRO A 279 23.07 -4.86 -17.77
N MET A 280 22.74 -4.55 -16.52
CA MET A 280 23.27 -5.26 -15.36
C MET A 280 22.46 -6.52 -15.07
N THR A 281 23.12 -7.68 -15.12
CA THR A 281 22.49 -8.98 -14.81
C THR A 281 21.84 -8.99 -13.43
N GLY A 282 20.62 -9.51 -13.33
CA GLY A 282 19.86 -9.57 -12.07
C GLY A 282 19.24 -8.24 -11.63
N ARG A 283 19.35 -7.17 -12.43
CA ARG A 283 18.74 -5.85 -12.18
C ARG A 283 17.61 -5.50 -13.17
N ILE A 284 17.21 -6.44 -14.01
CA ILE A 284 16.02 -6.34 -14.87
C ILE A 284 14.83 -6.91 -14.11
N LYS A 285 13.74 -6.15 -14.01
CA LYS A 285 12.52 -6.57 -13.32
C LYS A 285 11.31 -6.22 -14.18
N ASP A 286 10.57 -7.24 -14.55
CA ASP A 286 9.34 -7.09 -15.30
C ASP A 286 8.14 -7.05 -14.34
N TYR A 287 7.79 -5.86 -13.85
CA TYR A 287 6.56 -5.70 -13.08
C TYR A 287 5.32 -5.52 -13.95
N VAL A 288 5.45 -5.54 -15.27
CA VAL A 288 4.28 -5.54 -16.17
C VAL A 288 3.68 -6.94 -16.18
N ALA A 289 4.51 -7.96 -16.41
CA ALA A 289 4.14 -9.37 -16.36
C ALA A 289 3.86 -9.84 -14.92
N VAL A 290 4.65 -9.35 -13.96
CA VAL A 290 4.48 -9.69 -12.53
C VAL A 290 4.31 -8.41 -11.68
N PRO A 291 3.09 -7.87 -11.59
CA PRO A 291 2.82 -6.69 -10.76
C PRO A 291 3.23 -6.88 -9.30
N LYS A 292 3.57 -5.78 -8.62
CA LYS A 292 3.81 -5.83 -7.16
C LYS A 292 2.51 -6.09 -6.38
N GLN A 293 2.65 -6.29 -5.07
CA GLN A 293 1.52 -6.52 -4.15
C GLN A 293 0.43 -5.47 -4.21
N ASN A 294 0.81 -4.22 -4.44
CA ASN A 294 -0.11 -3.10 -4.56
C ASN A 294 -0.61 -2.91 -6.00
N GLY A 295 -0.28 -3.79 -6.93
CA GLY A 295 -0.63 -3.68 -8.35
C GLY A 295 0.28 -2.74 -9.15
N TYR A 296 1.37 -2.24 -8.57
CA TYR A 296 2.34 -1.43 -9.31
C TYR A 296 2.92 -2.21 -10.50
N GLN A 297 2.86 -1.58 -11.67
CA GLN A 297 3.39 -2.10 -12.93
C GLN A 297 4.40 -1.12 -13.55
N SER A 298 5.52 -1.67 -14.04
CA SER A 298 6.58 -0.99 -14.80
C SER A 298 7.70 -1.98 -15.12
N LEU A 299 8.40 -1.81 -16.24
CA LEU A 299 9.67 -2.48 -16.49
C LEU A 299 10.79 -1.68 -15.84
N HIS A 300 11.60 -2.32 -14.99
CA HIS A 300 12.78 -1.70 -14.38
C HIS A 300 14.02 -2.34 -14.96
N THR A 301 14.99 -1.53 -15.37
CA THR A 301 16.31 -2.02 -15.80
C THR A 301 17.39 -1.10 -15.28
N THR A 302 18.48 -1.66 -14.77
CA THR A 302 19.69 -0.91 -14.46
C THR A 302 20.73 -1.19 -15.53
N VAL A 303 21.31 -0.14 -16.11
CA VAL A 303 22.29 -0.24 -17.20
C VAL A 303 23.57 0.51 -16.86
N ILE A 304 24.66 0.13 -17.52
CA ILE A 304 25.96 0.78 -17.48
C ILE A 304 26.17 1.48 -18.82
N THR A 305 26.38 2.80 -18.76
CA THR A 305 26.68 3.63 -19.93
C THR A 305 28.15 3.53 -20.34
N PRO A 306 28.54 3.95 -21.55
CA PRO A 306 29.94 3.92 -22.00
C PRO A 306 30.91 4.70 -21.09
N ASP A 307 30.43 5.75 -20.42
CA ASP A 307 31.19 6.51 -19.42
C ASP A 307 31.17 5.87 -18.01
N LYS A 308 30.83 4.57 -17.93
CA LYS A 308 30.78 3.75 -16.72
C LYS A 308 29.82 4.26 -15.63
N ARG A 309 28.80 5.03 -16.00
CA ARG A 309 27.75 5.44 -15.08
C ARG A 309 26.67 4.37 -15.01
N ILE A 310 26.07 4.25 -13.84
CA ILE A 310 24.98 3.32 -13.59
C ILE A 310 23.69 4.12 -13.52
N VAL A 311 22.71 3.77 -14.35
CA VAL A 311 21.41 4.45 -14.42
C VAL A 311 20.28 3.43 -14.38
N GLU A 312 19.25 3.71 -13.57
CA GLU A 312 18.01 2.94 -13.56
C GLU A 312 16.98 3.59 -14.50
N PHE A 313 16.40 2.78 -15.39
CA PHE A 313 15.25 3.15 -16.21
C PHE A 313 13.98 2.48 -15.69
N GLN A 314 12.89 3.23 -15.72
CA GLN A 314 11.55 2.76 -15.42
C GLN A 314 10.66 3.05 -16.62
N ILE A 315 10.16 2.00 -17.25
CA ILE A 315 9.36 2.09 -18.47
C ILE A 315 7.94 1.64 -18.14
N ARG A 316 6.93 2.39 -18.55
CA ARG A 316 5.52 2.05 -18.30
C ARG A 316 4.58 2.81 -19.21
N THR A 317 3.33 2.36 -19.30
CA THR A 317 2.29 3.08 -20.04
C THR A 317 1.78 4.30 -19.25
N LYS A 318 1.02 5.18 -19.91
CA LYS A 318 0.29 6.27 -19.26
C LYS A 318 -0.66 5.76 -18.17
N ASP A 319 -1.42 4.70 -18.43
CA ASP A 319 -2.33 4.10 -17.43
C ASP A 319 -1.58 3.53 -16.23
N MET A 320 -0.49 2.81 -16.47
CA MET A 320 0.38 2.31 -15.40
C MET A 320 1.02 3.46 -14.62
N HIS A 321 1.31 4.58 -15.28
CA HIS A 321 1.83 5.77 -14.62
C HIS A 321 0.78 6.39 -13.70
N GLU A 322 -0.43 6.66 -14.21
CA GLU A 322 -1.54 7.23 -13.43
C GLU A 322 -1.88 6.33 -12.24
N TYR A 323 -1.99 5.02 -12.47
CA TYR A 323 -2.24 4.05 -11.40
C TYR A 323 -1.13 4.04 -10.34
N ALA A 324 0.13 4.18 -10.71
CA ALA A 324 1.24 4.20 -9.75
C ALA A 324 1.36 5.51 -8.96
N GLU A 325 0.86 6.63 -9.48
CA GLU A 325 0.90 7.92 -8.78
C GLU A 325 -0.33 8.11 -7.88
N ARG A 326 -1.52 7.76 -8.38
CA ARG A 326 -2.82 7.99 -7.71
C ARG A 326 -3.42 6.74 -7.06
N GLY A 327 -2.91 5.55 -7.36
CA GLY A 327 -3.38 4.30 -6.77
C GLY A 327 -4.84 3.98 -7.09
N LEU A 328 -5.54 3.41 -6.12
CA LEU A 328 -6.96 3.08 -6.23
C LEU A 328 -7.84 4.30 -6.55
N ALA A 329 -7.42 5.52 -6.17
CA ALA A 329 -8.14 6.76 -6.50
C ALA A 329 -8.29 6.96 -8.02
N ALA A 330 -7.28 6.58 -8.81
CA ALA A 330 -7.38 6.58 -10.28
C ALA A 330 -8.40 5.57 -10.82
N SER A 331 -8.66 4.48 -10.09
CA SER A 331 -9.67 3.49 -10.47
C SER A 331 -11.11 3.98 -10.24
N PHE A 332 -11.33 4.93 -9.32
CA PHE A 332 -12.64 5.59 -9.16
C PHE A 332 -12.92 6.51 -10.36
N TYR A 333 -11.89 7.22 -10.83
CA TYR A 333 -11.94 8.06 -12.02
C TYR A 333 -12.30 7.28 -13.30
N TYR A 334 -11.78 6.06 -13.47
CA TYR A 334 -12.08 5.22 -14.65
C TYR A 334 -13.46 4.54 -14.61
N ASN A 335 -14.12 4.47 -13.45
CA ASN A 335 -15.30 3.62 -13.25
C ASN A 335 -16.60 4.36 -12.88
N GLU A 336 -16.66 5.68 -13.06
CA GLU A 336 -17.92 6.45 -12.95
C GLU A 336 -19.06 5.85 -13.82
N GLN A 337 -18.75 5.06 -14.86
CA GLN A 337 -19.74 4.40 -15.70
C GLN A 337 -20.14 2.97 -15.28
N LYS A 338 -19.46 2.31 -14.31
CA LYS A 338 -19.72 0.88 -14.01
C LYS A 338 -19.90 0.51 -12.53
N LEU A 339 -19.52 1.37 -11.58
CA LEU A 339 -19.53 1.01 -10.15
C LEU A 339 -20.73 1.56 -9.35
N THR A 340 -21.52 2.47 -9.91
CA THR A 340 -22.57 3.19 -9.16
C THR A 340 -23.73 2.30 -8.71
N GLU A 341 -24.04 1.23 -9.44
CA GLU A 341 -25.09 0.24 -9.08
C GLU A 341 -24.50 -0.99 -8.37
N SER A 342 -23.34 -1.48 -8.82
CA SER A 342 -22.72 -2.73 -8.34
C SER A 342 -22.22 -2.64 -6.88
N TYR A 343 -21.67 -1.48 -6.49
CA TYR A 343 -21.24 -1.25 -5.10
C TYR A 343 -22.41 -0.97 -4.16
N LYS A 344 -23.48 -0.31 -4.62
CA LYS A 344 -24.71 -0.10 -3.84
C LYS A 344 -25.48 -1.40 -3.57
N THR A 345 -25.36 -2.39 -4.46
CA THR A 345 -26.07 -3.68 -4.37
C THR A 345 -25.24 -4.81 -3.75
N GLY A 346 -23.99 -4.56 -3.32
CA GLY A 346 -23.14 -5.57 -2.66
C GLY A 346 -22.67 -6.70 -3.57
N LYS A 347 -22.79 -6.57 -4.90
CA LYS A 347 -22.24 -7.54 -5.86
C LYS A 347 -20.81 -7.12 -6.21
N ILE A 348 -19.87 -7.80 -5.57
CA ILE A 348 -18.42 -7.64 -5.79
C ILE A 348 -18.12 -8.05 -7.25
N GLN A 349 -17.96 -7.07 -8.16
CA GLN A 349 -17.18 -7.31 -9.37
C GLN A 349 -15.75 -7.65 -8.94
N HIS A 350 -15.11 -8.57 -9.68
CA HIS A 350 -13.75 -9.03 -9.42
C HIS A 350 -12.79 -7.84 -9.21
N LEU A 351 -12.52 -7.51 -7.95
CA LEU A 351 -11.44 -6.62 -7.57
C LEU A 351 -10.13 -7.27 -8.06
N PRO A 352 -9.19 -6.49 -8.64
CA PRO A 352 -7.91 -7.04 -9.04
C PRO A 352 -7.21 -7.67 -7.83
N THR A 353 -6.45 -8.74 -8.06
CA THR A 353 -5.90 -9.66 -7.03
C THR A 353 -5.12 -8.93 -5.91
N ASN A 354 -4.55 -7.75 -6.20
CA ASN A 354 -3.87 -6.88 -5.25
C ASN A 354 -4.78 -6.21 -4.19
N LEU A 355 -6.10 -6.20 -4.41
CA LEU A 355 -7.11 -5.61 -3.51
C LEU A 355 -7.93 -6.65 -2.77
N LEU A 356 -7.56 -7.94 -2.83
CA LEU A 356 -8.26 -9.01 -2.12
C LEU A 356 -8.38 -8.76 -0.62
N TRP A 357 -7.46 -8.01 -0.02
CA TRP A 357 -7.53 -7.60 1.39
C TRP A 357 -8.74 -6.70 1.69
N ILE A 358 -9.21 -5.91 0.72
CA ILE A 358 -10.44 -5.11 0.84
C ILE A 358 -11.64 -6.05 0.87
N SER A 359 -11.63 -7.11 0.06
CA SER A 359 -12.68 -8.14 0.10
C SER A 359 -12.65 -8.93 1.41
N GLU A 360 -11.46 -9.22 1.97
CA GLU A 360 -11.32 -9.82 3.30
C GLU A 360 -11.89 -8.91 4.41
N LEU A 361 -11.68 -7.59 4.31
CA LEU A 361 -12.31 -6.60 5.21
C LEU A 361 -13.84 -6.58 5.04
N GLN A 362 -14.35 -6.59 3.80
CA GLN A 362 -15.78 -6.70 3.47
C GLN A 362 -16.43 -7.91 4.10
N MET A 363 -15.81 -9.07 3.94
CA MET A 363 -16.30 -10.30 4.54
C MET A 363 -16.27 -10.25 6.07
N ALA A 364 -15.23 -9.65 6.66
CA ALA A 364 -15.16 -9.44 8.10
C ALA A 364 -16.27 -8.50 8.60
N ALA A 365 -16.51 -7.40 7.89
CA ALA A 365 -17.56 -6.43 8.22
C ALA A 365 -18.95 -7.07 8.16
N ALA A 366 -19.22 -7.83 7.11
CA ALA A 366 -20.47 -8.57 6.95
C ALA A 366 -20.69 -9.56 8.11
N LYS A 367 -19.66 -10.33 8.48
CA LYS A 367 -19.74 -11.27 9.60
C LYS A 367 -20.04 -10.60 10.94
N LEU A 368 -19.43 -9.44 11.23
CA LEU A 368 -19.75 -8.69 12.45
C LEU A 368 -21.18 -8.16 12.43
N ARG A 369 -21.66 -7.67 11.29
CA ARG A 369 -23.05 -7.22 11.13
C ARG A 369 -24.04 -8.36 11.39
N ASP A 370 -23.69 -9.58 10.99
CA ASP A 370 -24.48 -10.78 11.21
C ASP A 370 -24.28 -11.39 12.62
N GLY A 371 -23.62 -10.67 13.54
CA GLY A 371 -23.41 -11.09 14.93
C GLY A 371 -22.36 -12.20 15.14
N GLN A 372 -21.59 -12.54 14.11
CA GLN A 372 -20.57 -13.59 14.18
C GLN A 372 -19.24 -13.06 14.74
N GLN A 373 -18.50 -13.90 15.47
CA GLN A 373 -17.16 -13.54 15.91
C GLN A 373 -16.18 -13.50 14.71
N VAL A 374 -15.43 -12.41 14.63
CA VAL A 374 -14.36 -12.23 13.64
C VAL A 374 -13.00 -12.25 14.33
N ASP A 375 -12.10 -13.09 13.82
CA ASP A 375 -10.72 -13.12 14.28
C ASP A 375 -9.93 -11.91 13.72
N LEU A 376 -9.96 -10.81 14.47
CA LEU A 376 -9.23 -9.58 14.16
C LEU A 376 -7.71 -9.80 14.14
N LYS A 377 -7.16 -10.80 14.84
CA LYS A 377 -5.70 -11.08 14.82
C LYS A 377 -5.28 -11.62 13.47
N LYS A 378 -6.07 -12.51 12.87
CA LYS A 378 -5.83 -13.03 11.51
C LYS A 378 -5.90 -11.91 10.47
N LEU A 379 -6.89 -11.02 10.60
CA LEU A 379 -7.05 -9.86 9.72
C LEU A 379 -5.87 -8.89 9.84
N LYS A 380 -5.41 -8.61 11.07
CA LYS A 380 -4.23 -7.78 11.37
C LYS A 380 -2.97 -8.31 10.72
N LEU A 381 -2.73 -9.62 10.82
CA LEU A 381 -1.60 -10.26 10.17
C LEU A 381 -1.69 -10.08 8.64
N ASN A 382 -2.84 -10.27 8.02
CA ASN A 382 -2.99 -10.07 6.58
C ASN A 382 -2.84 -8.59 6.14
N LEU A 383 -3.34 -7.65 6.95
CA LEU A 383 -3.42 -6.20 6.65
C LEU A 383 -2.16 -5.40 6.97
N PHE A 384 -1.28 -5.92 7.82
CA PHE A 384 -0.04 -5.21 8.18
C PHE A 384 1.22 -6.06 8.03
N ALA A 385 1.13 -7.37 7.77
CA ALA A 385 2.33 -8.13 7.43
C ALA A 385 2.72 -7.87 5.98
N ASP A 386 4.01 -7.61 5.76
CA ASP A 386 4.62 -7.71 4.44
C ASP A 386 4.37 -9.13 3.93
N LYS A 387 3.85 -9.25 2.70
CA LYS A 387 3.72 -10.56 2.05
C LYS A 387 4.97 -10.85 1.22
N ILE A 388 5.15 -12.09 0.80
CA ILE A 388 6.04 -12.55 -0.24
C ILE A 388 5.21 -13.29 -1.27
N PHE A 389 5.60 -13.21 -2.54
CA PHE A 389 5.02 -14.03 -3.61
C PHE A 389 6.00 -15.08 -4.04
N VAL A 390 5.57 -16.33 -3.99
CA VAL A 390 6.34 -17.51 -4.33
C VAL A 390 5.61 -18.25 -5.45
N TYR A 391 6.36 -18.86 -6.34
CA TYR A 391 5.83 -19.47 -7.55
C TYR A 391 5.77 -20.99 -7.40
N THR A 392 4.76 -21.61 -7.98
CA THR A 392 4.81 -23.04 -8.28
C THR A 392 5.72 -23.28 -9.49
N PRO A 393 6.22 -24.52 -9.70
CA PRO A 393 6.97 -24.84 -10.92
C PRO A 393 6.16 -24.66 -12.20
N LYS A 394 4.82 -24.61 -12.09
CA LYS A 394 3.90 -24.36 -13.20
C LYS A 394 3.65 -22.87 -13.46
N GLY A 395 4.20 -21.99 -12.63
CA GLY A 395 4.07 -20.54 -12.76
C GLY A 395 2.93 -19.91 -11.96
N ASP A 396 2.18 -20.69 -11.17
CA ASP A 396 1.12 -20.13 -10.32
C ASP A 396 1.72 -19.30 -9.19
N ILE A 397 1.12 -18.15 -8.91
CA ILE A 397 1.58 -17.23 -7.86
C ILE A 397 0.83 -17.51 -6.57
N ILE A 398 1.59 -17.72 -5.49
CA ILE A 398 1.05 -17.92 -4.15
C ILE A 398 1.57 -16.83 -3.21
N ASP A 399 0.65 -16.20 -2.50
CA ASP A 399 0.95 -15.19 -1.49
C ASP A 399 1.12 -15.80 -0.10
N LEU A 400 2.20 -15.42 0.60
CA LEU A 400 2.53 -15.86 1.96
C LEU A 400 3.04 -14.68 2.79
N PRO A 401 2.98 -14.71 4.13
CA PRO A 401 3.60 -13.67 4.95
C PRO A 401 5.15 -13.73 4.86
N VAL A 402 5.83 -12.59 5.05
CA VAL A 402 7.29 -12.56 5.16
C VAL A 402 7.76 -13.50 6.27
N GLY A 403 8.79 -14.28 5.94
CA GLY A 403 9.35 -15.29 6.82
C GLY A 403 8.70 -16.67 6.68
N ALA A 404 7.62 -16.81 5.91
CA ALA A 404 6.96 -18.08 5.64
C ALA A 404 7.95 -19.16 5.17
N LEU A 405 7.66 -20.39 5.55
CA LEU A 405 8.48 -21.56 5.28
C LEU A 405 7.88 -22.37 4.11
N PRO A 406 8.66 -23.27 3.46
CA PRO A 406 8.13 -24.23 2.49
C PRO A 406 6.92 -25.02 3.00
N LEU A 407 6.85 -25.26 4.31
CA LEU A 407 5.70 -25.91 4.92
C LEU A 407 4.43 -25.04 4.86
N ASP A 408 4.54 -23.73 5.11
CA ASP A 408 3.42 -22.80 4.94
C ASP A 408 2.93 -22.78 3.49
N PHE A 409 3.86 -22.82 2.52
CA PHE A 409 3.55 -22.92 1.09
C PHE A 409 2.81 -24.21 0.73
N ALA A 410 3.25 -25.35 1.25
CA ALA A 410 2.61 -26.64 1.01
C ALA A 410 1.15 -26.69 1.50
N TYR A 411 0.88 -26.18 2.70
CA TYR A 411 -0.49 -26.08 3.24
C TYR A 411 -1.34 -25.04 2.53
N ARG A 412 -0.71 -24.06 1.87
CA ARG A 412 -1.40 -23.08 1.03
C ARG A 412 -1.81 -23.66 -0.31
N LEU A 413 -1.01 -24.56 -0.88
CA LEU A 413 -1.35 -25.33 -2.08
C LEU A 413 -2.53 -26.27 -1.84
N HIS A 414 -2.38 -27.18 -0.88
CA HIS A 414 -3.45 -28.11 -0.50
C HIS A 414 -3.13 -28.76 0.85
N SER A 415 -4.15 -29.06 1.65
CA SER A 415 -3.95 -29.71 2.96
C SER A 415 -3.33 -31.11 2.85
N GLU A 416 -3.64 -31.85 1.79
CA GLU A 416 -2.99 -33.16 1.50
C GLU A 416 -1.52 -33.02 1.15
N VAL A 417 -1.16 -32.01 0.35
CA VAL A 417 0.23 -31.73 -0.02
C VAL A 417 1.02 -31.35 1.23
N GLY A 418 0.47 -30.47 2.07
CA GLY A 418 1.03 -30.08 3.36
C GLY A 418 1.18 -31.25 4.35
N GLY A 419 0.24 -32.21 4.34
CA GLY A 419 0.26 -33.37 5.23
C GLY A 419 1.41 -34.34 4.95
N HIS A 420 1.81 -34.45 3.69
CA HIS A 420 2.75 -35.45 3.19
C HIS A 420 4.13 -34.88 2.83
N VAL A 421 4.47 -33.66 3.28
CA VAL A 421 5.74 -33.00 2.94
C VAL A 421 6.94 -33.71 3.53
N ILE A 422 7.88 -34.10 2.67
CA ILE A 422 9.20 -34.64 3.08
C ILE A 422 10.34 -33.67 2.84
N GLY A 423 10.17 -32.71 1.93
CA GLY A 423 11.22 -31.75 1.57
C GLY A 423 10.71 -30.70 0.59
N ALA A 424 11.57 -29.75 0.25
CA ALA A 424 11.28 -28.73 -0.75
C ALA A 424 12.51 -28.42 -1.60
N LYS A 425 12.28 -28.08 -2.87
CA LYS A 425 13.28 -27.40 -3.69
C LYS A 425 12.89 -25.95 -3.86
N ILE A 426 13.87 -25.06 -3.70
CA ILE A 426 13.71 -23.62 -3.90
C ILE A 426 14.63 -23.24 -5.06
N ASN A 427 14.06 -22.67 -6.13
CA ASN A 427 14.76 -22.33 -7.37
C ASN A 427 15.57 -23.52 -7.93
N GLY A 428 14.97 -24.71 -7.92
CA GLY A 428 15.58 -25.96 -8.39
C GLY A 428 16.57 -26.63 -7.43
N LYS A 429 16.94 -25.99 -6.31
CA LYS A 429 17.90 -26.54 -5.34
C LYS A 429 17.21 -27.12 -4.10
N LEU A 430 17.61 -28.32 -3.69
CA LEU A 430 17.10 -28.95 -2.47
C LEU A 430 17.37 -28.03 -1.26
N SER A 431 16.34 -27.73 -0.48
CA SER A 431 16.39 -26.76 0.60
C SER A 431 15.72 -27.31 1.86
N ASN A 432 16.21 -26.87 3.02
CA ASN A 432 15.61 -27.22 4.31
C ASN A 432 14.18 -26.65 4.41
N LEU A 433 13.25 -27.40 5.00
CA LEU A 433 11.89 -26.94 5.29
C LEU A 433 11.85 -25.74 6.26
N ASN A 434 12.94 -25.46 6.98
CA ASN A 434 13.07 -24.29 7.86
C ASN A 434 13.66 -23.06 7.14
N THR A 435 13.99 -23.16 5.86
CA THR A 435 14.51 -22.01 5.09
C THR A 435 13.39 -21.00 4.87
N LYS A 436 13.62 -19.74 5.23
CA LYS A 436 12.67 -18.66 4.98
C LYS A 436 12.56 -18.40 3.48
N LEU A 437 11.34 -18.42 2.95
CA LEU A 437 11.05 -18.12 1.57
C LEU A 437 11.22 -16.62 1.29
N LYS A 438 11.63 -16.30 0.07
CA LYS A 438 11.76 -14.93 -0.45
C LYS A 438 10.77 -14.71 -1.58
N SER A 439 10.33 -13.47 -1.74
CA SER A 439 9.50 -13.12 -2.89
C SER A 439 10.30 -13.32 -4.18
N GLY A 440 9.74 -14.04 -5.16
CA GLY A 440 10.46 -14.44 -6.37
C GLY A 440 10.82 -15.92 -6.41
N ASP A 441 10.84 -16.61 -5.27
CA ASP A 441 11.28 -18.00 -5.22
C ASP A 441 10.28 -18.94 -5.92
N VAL A 442 10.80 -19.84 -6.75
CA VAL A 442 10.04 -20.98 -7.28
C VAL A 442 10.17 -22.14 -6.30
N VAL A 443 9.05 -22.58 -5.72
CA VAL A 443 9.02 -23.59 -4.67
C VAL A 443 8.34 -24.86 -5.18
N GLU A 444 9.08 -25.97 -5.16
CA GLU A 444 8.57 -27.30 -5.45
C GLU A 444 8.52 -28.10 -4.14
N ILE A 445 7.36 -28.66 -3.82
CA ILE A 445 7.17 -29.48 -2.61
C ILE A 445 7.31 -30.95 -2.96
N LEU A 446 8.20 -31.63 -2.25
CA LEU A 446 8.38 -33.07 -2.35
C LEU A 446 7.47 -33.75 -1.32
N THR A 447 6.61 -34.66 -1.79
CA THR A 447 5.64 -35.38 -0.95
C THR A 447 5.91 -36.88 -0.93
N SER A 448 5.50 -37.56 0.14
CA SER A 448 5.53 -39.02 0.25
C SER A 448 4.29 -39.54 0.97
N LYS A 449 3.69 -40.61 0.45
CA LYS A 449 2.51 -41.25 1.04
C LYS A 449 2.74 -41.81 2.45
N ASN A 450 3.99 -42.08 2.82
CA ASN A 450 4.35 -42.62 4.13
C ASN A 450 4.58 -41.52 5.18
N GLN A 451 4.60 -40.25 4.77
CA GLN A 451 4.84 -39.13 5.68
C GLN A 451 3.53 -38.65 6.28
N THR A 452 3.48 -38.58 7.60
CA THR A 452 2.35 -38.05 8.37
C THR A 452 2.70 -36.73 9.05
N VAL A 453 1.66 -36.02 9.49
CA VAL A 453 1.80 -34.73 10.15
C VAL A 453 2.51 -34.89 11.49
N ARG A 454 3.49 -34.02 11.79
CA ARG A 454 4.25 -34.05 13.05
C ARG A 454 3.85 -32.88 13.95
N ALA A 455 3.74 -33.13 15.25
CA ALA A 455 3.40 -32.10 16.24
C ALA A 455 4.41 -30.94 16.25
N SER A 456 5.71 -31.23 16.04
CA SER A 456 6.79 -30.24 15.98
C SER A 456 6.68 -29.22 14.84
N TRP A 457 5.77 -29.43 13.88
CA TRP A 457 5.49 -28.44 12.83
C TRP A 457 4.69 -27.24 13.34
N LEU A 458 3.93 -27.38 14.43
CA LEU A 458 3.15 -26.29 15.01
C LEU A 458 4.02 -25.14 15.55
N ASP A 459 5.23 -25.47 16.02
CA ASP A 459 6.17 -24.50 16.58
C ASP A 459 6.78 -23.59 15.52
N LYS A 460 6.83 -24.07 14.27
CA LYS A 460 7.56 -23.41 13.17
C LYS A 460 6.65 -22.70 12.17
N ILE A 461 5.38 -23.10 12.11
CA ILE A 461 4.43 -22.53 11.16
C ILE A 461 4.01 -21.13 11.54
N ILE A 462 4.06 -20.27 10.52
CA ILE A 462 3.75 -18.85 10.63
C ILE A 462 2.28 -18.61 10.27
N THR A 463 1.76 -19.32 9.27
CA THR A 463 0.40 -19.08 8.77
C THR A 463 -0.68 -19.68 9.68
N PRO A 464 -1.70 -18.90 10.09
CA PRO A 464 -2.81 -19.43 10.91
C PRO A 464 -3.58 -20.55 10.22
N HIS A 465 -3.68 -20.51 8.88
CA HIS A 465 -4.33 -21.55 8.08
C HIS A 465 -3.61 -22.90 8.21
N ALA A 466 -2.29 -22.93 7.98
CA ALA A 466 -1.51 -24.16 8.12
C ALA A 466 -1.58 -24.69 9.56
N ARG A 467 -1.50 -23.79 10.56
CA ARG A 467 -1.61 -24.18 11.98
C ARG A 467 -2.94 -24.85 12.29
N ALA A 468 -4.06 -24.32 11.78
CA ALA A 468 -5.38 -24.91 11.98
C ALA A 468 -5.50 -26.29 11.30
N LYS A 469 -5.02 -26.41 10.06
CA LYS A 469 -5.05 -27.68 9.30
C LYS A 469 -4.19 -28.76 9.93
N ILE A 470 -3.01 -28.42 10.42
CA ILE A 470 -2.15 -29.35 11.16
C ILE A 470 -2.82 -29.83 12.43
N LYS A 471 -3.42 -28.93 13.23
CA LYS A 471 -4.16 -29.34 14.44
C LYS A 471 -5.28 -30.33 14.09
N GLN A 472 -6.02 -30.05 13.03
CA GLN A 472 -7.10 -30.93 12.56
C GLN A 472 -6.59 -32.31 12.08
N GLN A 473 -5.47 -32.36 11.38
CA GLN A 473 -4.89 -33.62 10.91
C GLN A 473 -4.25 -34.41 12.06
N LEU A 474 -3.59 -33.73 13.01
CA LEU A 474 -3.06 -34.36 14.22
C LEU A 474 -4.17 -34.96 15.08
N SER A 475 -5.29 -34.26 15.29
CA SER A 475 -6.41 -34.80 16.07
C SER A 475 -6.99 -36.05 15.42
N ARG A 476 -7.19 -36.06 14.10
CA ARG A 476 -7.64 -37.24 13.34
C ARG A 476 -6.64 -38.40 13.44
N THR A 477 -5.35 -38.11 13.42
CA THR A 477 -4.29 -39.12 13.54
C THR A 477 -4.30 -39.74 14.93
N ILE A 478 -4.45 -38.91 15.98
CA ILE A 478 -4.58 -39.38 17.36
C ILE A 478 -5.86 -40.20 17.54
N GLU A 479 -7.00 -39.76 17.01
CA GLU A 479 -8.26 -40.52 17.04
C GLU A 479 -8.15 -41.87 16.31
N SER A 480 -7.40 -41.94 15.20
CA SER A 480 -7.16 -43.20 14.49
C SER A 480 -6.24 -44.18 15.24
N ILE A 481 -5.35 -43.67 16.10
CA ILE A 481 -4.42 -44.48 16.89
C ILE A 481 -5.06 -44.93 18.22
N VAL A 482 -5.86 -44.07 18.84
CA VAL A 482 -6.48 -44.31 20.17
C VAL A 482 -7.84 -45.01 20.05
N GLY A 483 -8.45 -45.04 18.86
CA GLY A 483 -9.80 -45.54 18.63
C GLY A 483 -10.87 -44.57 19.14
N PRO A 484 -12.13 -44.65 18.64
CA PRO A 484 -13.19 -43.80 19.13
C PRO A 484 -13.44 -44.10 20.62
N ASN A 485 -13.26 -43.08 21.45
CA ASN A 485 -13.56 -43.13 22.87
C ASN A 485 -15.03 -43.56 23.05
N LYS A 486 -15.27 -44.85 23.35
CA LYS A 486 -16.58 -45.32 23.79
C LYS A 486 -16.84 -44.68 25.14
N LYS A 487 -17.55 -43.54 25.13
CA LYS A 487 -18.19 -43.00 26.34
C LYS A 487 -19.09 -44.10 26.91
N LYS A 488 -18.72 -44.61 28.09
CA LYS A 488 -19.67 -45.19 29.04
C LYS A 488 -20.01 -44.14 30.07
#